data_AF-A0A5C7PC76-F1
#
_entry.id   AF-A0A5C7PC76-F1
#
_cell.length_a   1.000
_cell.length_b   1.000
_cell.length_c   1.000
_cell.angle_alpha   90.00
_cell.angle_beta   90.00
_cell.angle_gamma   90.00
#
_symmetry.space_group_name_H-M   'P 1'
#
loop_
_entity.id
_entity.type
_entity.pdbx_description
1 polymer ?
#
loop_
_entity_poly.entity_id
_entity_poly.type
_entity_poly.pdbx_seq_one_letter_code
_entity_poly.pdbx_strand_id
1 'polypeptide(L)'
;MTGTSDTAPGMERLDLTQLGAMLRERRGKLSLRQAAAEAGVSFSTFTRIEAGAQPDLTSFTLLCAWLGVSPGQFFMSTALREVAPIDEAIAHLASDPRLEPDAASKIAEMLRSMYDVLAKAPVQRQVVACHLRAASMLRPGVPERLNSLLGEMHSKLAARVSAGEL
;
A
#
# COMPACT_ATOMS: atom_id res chain seq x y z
N MET A 1 11.26 -31.61 -1.68
CA MET A 1 10.17 -31.27 -2.62
C MET A 1 9.79 -29.82 -2.40
N THR A 2 9.95 -29.03 -3.45
CA THR A 2 9.73 -27.58 -3.52
C THR A 2 8.26 -27.23 -3.34
N GLY A 3 7.92 -26.53 -2.27
CA GLY A 3 6.65 -25.83 -2.13
C GLY A 3 6.89 -24.34 -2.34
N THR A 4 6.62 -23.86 -3.54
CA THR A 4 6.59 -22.44 -3.89
C THR A 4 5.45 -21.78 -3.12
N SER A 5 5.79 -20.91 -2.17
CA SER A 5 4.84 -19.98 -1.55
C SER A 5 4.34 -19.02 -2.63
N ASP A 6 3.13 -19.27 -3.09
CA ASP A 6 2.35 -18.34 -3.90
C ASP A 6 2.15 -17.07 -3.09
N THR A 7 2.99 -16.07 -3.39
CA THR A 7 2.94 -14.74 -2.82
C THR A 7 1.77 -14.04 -3.49
N ALA A 8 0.56 -14.22 -2.95
CA ALA A 8 -0.56 -13.37 -3.34
C ALA A 8 -0.19 -11.93 -2.99
N PRO A 9 -0.13 -10.99 -3.95
CA PRO A 9 0.25 -9.62 -3.67
C PRO A 9 -0.79 -9.04 -2.70
N GLY A 10 -0.29 -8.37 -1.65
CA GLY A 10 -1.13 -7.66 -0.69
C GLY A 10 -2.15 -6.82 -1.43
N MET A 11 -3.40 -6.86 -0.98
CA MET A 11 -4.54 -6.22 -1.63
C MET A 11 -4.31 -4.70 -1.63
N GLU A 12 -3.69 -4.22 -2.70
CA GLU A 12 -3.52 -2.80 -2.99
C GLU A 12 -4.91 -2.22 -3.17
N ARG A 13 -5.34 -1.39 -2.21
CA ARG A 13 -6.63 -0.72 -2.31
C ARG A 13 -6.48 0.41 -3.33
N LEU A 14 -6.96 0.16 -4.54
CA LEU A 14 -7.17 1.19 -5.53
C LEU A 14 -8.17 2.22 -4.99
N ASP A 15 -7.76 3.50 -4.91
CA ASP A 15 -8.71 4.59 -4.65
C ASP A 15 -9.56 4.85 -5.91
N LEU A 16 -10.62 4.06 -6.05
CA LEU A 16 -11.57 4.12 -7.17
C LEU A 16 -12.36 5.44 -7.17
N THR A 17 -12.53 6.07 -6.01
CA THR A 17 -13.23 7.35 -5.90
C THR A 17 -12.38 8.48 -6.47
N GLN A 18 -11.08 8.49 -6.16
CA GLN A 18 -10.11 9.41 -6.75
C GLN A 18 -10.01 9.21 -8.27
N LEU A 19 -9.90 7.96 -8.75
CA LEU A 19 -9.86 7.66 -10.18
C LEU A 19 -11.11 8.21 -10.91
N GLY A 20 -12.31 7.96 -10.38
CA GLY A 20 -13.56 8.47 -10.96
C GLY A 20 -13.64 9.99 -10.99
N ALA A 21 -13.12 10.68 -9.96
CA ALA A 21 -13.05 12.13 -9.92
C ALA A 21 -12.11 12.70 -11.00
N MET A 22 -10.91 12.12 -11.15
CA MET A 22 -9.94 12.53 -12.17
C MET A 22 -10.47 12.32 -13.59
N LEU A 23 -11.18 11.22 -13.84
CA LEU A 23 -11.82 10.96 -15.13
C LEU A 23 -12.88 12.01 -15.46
N ARG A 24 -13.70 12.40 -14.46
CA ARG A 24 -14.72 13.43 -14.61
C ARG A 24 -14.10 14.80 -14.89
N GLU A 25 -13.03 15.14 -14.19
CA GLU A 25 -12.30 16.39 -14.37
C GLU A 25 -11.68 16.46 -15.77
N ARG A 26 -10.94 15.43 -16.19
CA ARG A 26 -10.32 15.40 -17.52
C ARG A 26 -11.33 15.33 -18.65
N ARG A 27 -12.46 14.64 -18.47
CA ARG A 27 -13.57 14.64 -19.43
C ARG A 27 -14.12 16.05 -19.64
N GLY A 28 -14.28 16.83 -18.56
CA GLY A 28 -14.79 18.20 -18.62
C GLY A 28 -16.10 18.30 -19.42
N LYS A 29 -16.02 18.95 -20.59
CA LYS A 29 -17.17 19.17 -21.50
C LYS A 29 -17.36 18.07 -22.55
N LEU A 30 -16.44 17.12 -22.65
CA LEU A 30 -16.57 15.99 -23.59
C LEU A 30 -17.77 15.13 -23.20
N SER A 31 -18.47 14.62 -24.22
CA SER A 31 -19.48 13.59 -23.99
C SER A 31 -18.81 12.30 -23.50
N LEU A 32 -19.53 11.51 -22.71
CA LEU A 32 -19.06 10.21 -22.24
C LEU A 32 -18.63 9.28 -23.39
N ARG A 33 -19.28 9.36 -24.55
CA ARG A 33 -18.89 8.56 -25.73
C ARG A 33 -17.56 9.02 -26.34
N GLN A 34 -17.32 10.33 -26.40
CA GLN A 34 -16.05 10.88 -26.88
C GLN A 34 -14.92 10.53 -25.92
N ALA A 35 -15.10 10.76 -24.62
CA ALA A 35 -14.09 10.42 -23.62
C ALA A 35 -13.75 8.93 -23.59
N ALA A 36 -14.75 8.05 -23.70
CA ALA A 36 -14.51 6.61 -23.78
C ALA A 36 -13.72 6.22 -25.04
N ALA A 37 -14.04 6.82 -26.19
CA ALA A 37 -13.32 6.58 -27.44
C ALA A 37 -11.87 7.06 -27.38
N GLU A 38 -11.62 8.25 -26.83
CA GLU A 38 -10.27 8.77 -26.63
C GLU A 38 -9.46 7.94 -25.62
N ALA A 39 -10.12 7.42 -24.58
CA ALA A 39 -9.50 6.56 -23.59
C ALA A 39 -9.31 5.11 -24.07
N GLY A 40 -9.85 4.74 -25.24
CA GLY A 40 -9.75 3.37 -25.77
C GLY A 40 -10.58 2.33 -25.01
N VAL A 41 -11.63 2.74 -24.29
CA VAL A 41 -12.52 1.85 -23.52
C VAL A 41 -13.97 1.94 -24.02
N SER A 42 -14.79 0.95 -23.65
CA SER A 42 -16.23 1.01 -23.98
C SER A 42 -16.97 2.09 -23.19
N PHE A 43 -18.04 2.63 -23.75
CA PHE A 43 -18.90 3.61 -23.07
C PHE A 43 -19.43 3.11 -21.72
N SER A 44 -19.86 1.85 -21.65
CA SER A 44 -20.37 1.25 -20.41
C SER A 44 -19.27 1.08 -19.37
N THR A 45 -18.06 0.69 -19.80
CA THR A 45 -16.86 0.60 -18.95
C THR A 45 -16.53 1.97 -18.36
N PHE A 46 -16.41 3.01 -19.20
CA PHE A 46 -16.08 4.36 -18.75
C PHE A 46 -17.11 4.90 -17.76
N THR A 47 -18.40 4.77 -18.07
CA THR A 47 -19.50 5.26 -17.21
C THR A 47 -19.49 4.59 -15.84
N ARG A 48 -19.28 3.27 -15.80
CA ARG A 48 -19.20 2.52 -14.55
C ARG A 48 -18.00 2.95 -13.71
N ILE A 49 -16.84 3.11 -14.32
CA ILE A 49 -15.60 3.47 -13.61
C ILE A 49 -15.67 4.93 -13.11
N GLU A 50 -16.23 5.85 -13.89
CA GLU A 50 -16.46 7.24 -13.45
C GLU A 50 -17.44 7.32 -12.26
N ALA A 51 -18.32 6.32 -12.11
CA ALA A 51 -19.21 6.15 -10.98
C ALA A 51 -18.59 5.36 -9.81
N GLY A 52 -17.32 4.96 -9.90
CA GLY A 52 -16.58 4.27 -8.85
C GLY A 52 -16.57 2.74 -8.94
N ALA A 53 -16.99 2.15 -10.06
CA ALA A 53 -16.86 0.71 -10.27
C ALA A 53 -15.39 0.31 -10.49
N GLN A 54 -15.03 -0.90 -10.06
CA GLN A 54 -13.69 -1.42 -10.22
C GLN A 54 -13.39 -1.76 -11.70
N PRO A 55 -12.34 -1.16 -12.30
CA PRO A 55 -11.88 -1.52 -13.63
C PRO A 55 -11.13 -2.86 -13.64
N ASP A 56 -11.12 -3.55 -14.77
CA ASP A 56 -10.10 -4.56 -15.04
C ASP A 56 -8.74 -3.91 -15.33
N LEU A 57 -7.66 -4.70 -15.31
CA LEU A 57 -6.31 -4.18 -15.48
C LEU A 57 -6.13 -3.45 -16.81
N THR A 58 -6.69 -3.99 -17.89
CA THR A 58 -6.60 -3.41 -19.23
C THR A 58 -7.26 -2.03 -19.27
N SER A 59 -8.51 -1.93 -18.84
CA SER A 59 -9.28 -0.68 -18.79
C SER A 59 -8.60 0.34 -17.88
N PHE A 60 -8.05 -0.12 -16.75
CA PHE A 60 -7.34 0.74 -15.81
C PHE A 60 -6.07 1.35 -16.42
N THR A 61 -5.22 0.55 -17.08
CA THR A 61 -4.00 1.05 -17.71
C THR A 61 -4.30 2.03 -18.85
N LEU A 62 -5.31 1.75 -19.66
CA LEU A 62 -5.78 2.66 -20.72
C LEU A 62 -6.28 3.99 -20.16
N LEU A 63 -7.06 3.96 -19.08
CA LEU A 63 -7.55 5.16 -18.42
C LEU A 63 -6.41 5.95 -17.76
N CYS A 64 -5.42 5.30 -17.16
CA CYS A 64 -4.22 5.95 -16.63
C CYS A 64 -3.39 6.63 -17.73
N ALA A 65 -3.19 5.93 -18.86
CA ALA A 65 -2.51 6.48 -20.02
C ALA A 65 -3.25 7.68 -20.60
N TRP A 66 -4.58 7.60 -20.68
CA TRP A 66 -5.42 8.73 -21.06
C TRP A 66 -5.20 9.87 -20.07
N LEU A 67 -5.37 9.66 -18.77
CA LEU A 67 -5.15 10.66 -17.71
C LEU A 67 -3.73 11.25 -17.65
N GLY A 68 -2.74 10.62 -18.28
CA GLY A 68 -1.34 11.06 -18.24
C GLY A 68 -0.67 10.79 -16.89
N VAL A 69 -1.13 9.76 -16.18
CA VAL A 69 -0.68 9.45 -14.81
C VAL A 69 -0.16 8.02 -14.70
N SER A 70 0.78 7.81 -13.79
CA SER A 70 1.30 6.47 -13.52
C SER A 70 0.26 5.63 -12.77
N PRO A 71 -0.05 4.40 -13.22
CA PRO A 71 -0.91 3.47 -12.47
C PRO A 71 -0.49 3.30 -11.01
N GLY A 72 0.83 3.37 -10.74
CA GLY A 72 1.43 3.25 -9.42
C GLY A 72 0.91 4.24 -8.38
N GLN A 73 0.36 5.39 -8.80
CA GLN A 73 -0.15 6.40 -7.85
C GLN A 73 -1.47 5.96 -7.16
N PHE A 74 -2.26 5.10 -7.82
CA PHE A 74 -3.55 4.65 -7.29
C PHE A 74 -3.40 3.44 -6.39
N PHE A 75 -2.29 2.73 -6.49
CA PHE A 75 -1.91 1.69 -5.56
C PHE A 75 -1.25 2.35 -4.36
N MET A 76 -2.08 2.87 -3.46
CA MET A 76 -1.58 3.18 -2.12
C MET A 76 -1.13 1.85 -1.51
N SER A 77 0.15 1.75 -1.18
CA SER A 77 0.61 0.68 -0.31
C SER A 77 -0.26 0.76 0.95
N THR A 78 -1.10 -0.25 1.18
CA THR A 78 -1.97 -0.31 2.36
C THR A 78 -1.18 -0.56 3.64
N ALA A 79 0.14 -0.69 3.54
CA ALA A 79 1.00 -0.19 4.58
C ALA A 79 1.23 1.30 4.31
N LEU A 80 0.71 2.16 5.19
CA LEU A 80 1.62 3.16 5.74
C LEU A 80 2.85 2.35 6.13
N ARG A 81 3.82 2.22 5.23
CA ARG A 81 5.15 1.78 5.61
C ARG A 81 5.51 2.87 6.58
N GLU A 82 5.41 2.58 7.87
CA GLU A 82 6.02 3.42 8.88
C GLU A 82 7.45 3.55 8.39
N VAL A 83 7.74 4.70 7.75
CA VAL A 83 9.08 4.99 7.30
C VAL A 83 9.86 4.98 8.60
N ALA A 84 10.80 4.06 8.71
CA ALA A 84 11.57 3.95 9.94
C ALA A 84 12.20 5.33 10.19
N PRO A 85 12.24 5.83 11.44
CA PRO A 85 12.79 7.15 11.72
C PRO A 85 14.19 7.38 11.14
N ILE A 86 14.96 6.30 11.00
CA ILE A 86 16.28 6.30 10.36
C ILE A 86 16.22 6.59 8.85
N ASP A 87 15.22 6.07 8.13
CA ASP A 87 15.05 6.31 6.70
C ASP A 87 14.55 7.74 6.42
N GLU A 88 13.75 8.32 7.32
CA GLU A 88 13.35 9.72 7.25
C GLU A 88 14.55 10.66 7.45
N ALA A 89 15.41 10.37 8.44
CA ALA A 89 16.64 11.12 8.66
C ALA A 89 17.58 11.05 7.44
N ILE A 90 17.71 9.88 6.82
CA ILE A 90 18.49 9.70 5.58
C ILE A 90 17.89 10.48 4.42
N ALA A 91 16.56 10.50 4.28
CA ALA A 91 15.90 11.26 3.23
C ALA A 91 16.15 12.76 3.36
N HIS A 92 16.16 13.29 4.59
CA HIS A 92 16.53 14.68 4.85
C HIS A 92 17.98 14.99 4.45
N LEU A 93 18.93 14.12 4.80
CA LEU A 93 20.34 14.28 4.44
C LEU A 93 20.56 14.19 2.92
N ALA A 94 19.86 13.29 2.24
CA ALA A 94 19.91 13.15 0.79
C ALA A 94 19.31 14.36 0.06
N SER A 95 18.43 15.12 0.71
CA SER A 95 17.77 16.30 0.16
C SER A 95 18.45 17.61 0.53
N ASP A 96 19.55 17.59 1.30
CA ASP A 96 20.29 18.79 1.69
C ASP A 96 21.09 19.33 0.50
N PRO A 97 20.76 20.53 -0.04
CA PRO A 97 21.46 21.10 -1.20
C PRO A 97 22.92 21.48 -0.91
N ARG A 98 23.37 21.44 0.35
CA ARG A 98 24.76 21.69 0.73
C ARG A 98 25.64 20.45 0.64
N LEU A 99 25.07 19.27 0.44
CA LEU A 99 25.80 18.02 0.34
C LEU A 99 25.88 17.56 -1.10
N GLU A 100 27.09 17.19 -1.52
CA GLU A 100 27.28 16.47 -2.77
C GLU A 100 26.63 15.07 -2.67
N PRO A 101 26.06 14.53 -3.77
CA PRO A 101 25.35 13.25 -3.74
C PRO A 101 26.17 12.10 -3.14
N ASP A 102 27.46 12.01 -3.50
CA ASP A 102 28.38 10.99 -2.96
C ASP A 102 28.62 11.15 -1.45
N ALA A 103 28.70 12.39 -0.95
CA ALA A 103 28.87 12.65 0.47
C ALA A 103 27.60 12.30 1.26
N ALA A 104 26.42 12.64 0.73
CA ALA A 104 25.13 12.27 1.34
C ALA A 104 24.96 10.74 1.43
N SER A 105 25.34 10.01 0.38
CA SER A 105 25.33 8.54 0.38
C SER A 105 26.24 7.95 1.46
N LYS A 106 27.47 8.45 1.60
CA LYS A 106 28.42 7.98 2.62
C LYS A 106 27.92 8.23 4.05
N ILE A 107 27.33 9.40 4.28
CA ILE A 107 26.75 9.74 5.59
C ILE A 107 25.56 8.80 5.89
N ALA A 108 24.71 8.52 4.90
CA ALA A 108 23.58 7.62 5.07
C ALA A 108 24.02 6.19 5.43
N GLU A 109 25.06 5.65 4.79
CA GLU A 109 25.62 4.34 5.11
C GLU A 109 26.17 4.26 6.54
N MET A 110 26.96 5.26 6.93
CA MET A 110 27.49 5.36 8.30
C MET A 110 26.35 5.44 9.32
N LEU A 111 25.35 6.26 9.04
CA LEU A 111 24.20 6.46 9.93
C LEU A 111 23.38 5.18 10.10
N ARG A 112 23.13 4.42 9.01
CA ARG A 112 22.48 3.09 9.09
C ARG A 112 23.26 2.13 9.95
N SER A 113 24.57 2.00 9.68
CA SER A 113 25.43 1.08 10.43
C SER A 113 25.42 1.40 11.93
N MET A 114 25.51 2.69 12.29
CA MET A 114 25.49 3.12 13.68
C MET A 114 24.11 2.88 14.32
N TYR A 115 23.03 3.13 13.58
CA TYR A 115 21.68 2.88 14.05
C TYR A 115 21.42 1.39 14.29
N ASP A 116 21.85 0.51 13.38
CA ASP A 116 21.66 -0.93 13.51
C ASP A 116 22.37 -1.52 14.75
N VAL A 117 23.54 -0.97 15.11
CA VAL A 117 24.30 -1.40 16.30
C VAL A 117 23.65 -0.91 17.59
N LEU A 118 23.05 0.28 17.60
CA LEU A 118 22.59 0.96 18.81
C LEU A 118 21.09 0.78 19.06
N ALA A 119 20.29 0.58 18.01
CA ALA A 119 18.86 0.42 18.12
C ALA A 119 18.53 -0.91 18.79
N LYS A 120 17.56 -0.89 19.70
CA LYS A 120 16.97 -2.12 20.20
C LYS A 120 16.27 -2.83 19.04
N ALA A 121 16.36 -4.15 19.01
CA ALA A 121 15.62 -4.95 18.03
C ALA A 121 14.16 -4.48 18.02
N PRO A 122 13.58 -4.18 16.83
CA PRO A 122 12.20 -3.74 16.76
C PRO A 122 11.36 -4.80 17.45
N VAL A 123 10.44 -4.37 18.33
CA VAL A 123 9.39 -5.26 18.81
C VAL A 123 8.63 -5.66 17.56
N GLN A 124 8.91 -6.87 17.07
CA GLN A 124 8.33 -7.38 15.85
C GLN A 124 6.84 -7.55 16.15
N ARG A 125 6.06 -6.51 15.88
CA ARG A 125 4.62 -6.53 16.05
C ARG A 125 4.13 -7.44 14.94
N GLN A 126 4.04 -8.73 15.25
CA GLN A 126 3.48 -9.72 14.33
C GLN A 126 2.04 -9.31 14.09
N VAL A 127 1.82 -8.62 12.98
CA VAL A 127 0.48 -8.24 12.55
C VAL A 127 -0.16 -9.54 12.08
N VAL A 128 -1.08 -10.08 12.87
CA VAL A 128 -1.89 -11.22 12.45
C VAL A 128 -2.87 -10.70 11.40
N ALA A 129 -2.48 -10.76 10.14
CA ALA A 129 -3.35 -10.42 9.02
C ALA A 129 -4.42 -11.52 8.87
N CYS A 130 -5.51 -11.41 9.64
CA CYS A 130 -6.68 -12.27 9.47
C CYS A 130 -7.70 -11.60 8.55
N HIS A 131 -7.96 -12.20 7.39
CA HIS A 131 -9.09 -11.78 6.56
C HIS A 131 -10.39 -12.34 7.16
N LEU A 132 -11.09 -11.50 7.92
CA LEU A 132 -12.38 -11.87 8.49
C LEU A 132 -13.46 -11.77 7.41
N ARG A 133 -13.97 -12.92 6.97
CA ARG A 133 -15.05 -12.99 5.97
C ARG A 133 -16.31 -12.24 6.40
N ALA A 134 -16.54 -12.14 7.71
CA ALA A 134 -17.67 -11.43 8.32
C ALA A 134 -17.33 -9.98 8.74
N ALA A 135 -16.18 -9.43 8.34
CA ALA A 135 -15.75 -8.09 8.76
C ALA A 135 -16.82 -7.01 8.52
N SER A 136 -17.54 -7.10 7.40
CA SER A 136 -18.61 -6.16 7.03
C SER A 136 -19.87 -6.24 7.91
N MET A 137 -20.03 -7.30 8.71
CA MET A 137 -21.15 -7.46 9.63
C MET A 137 -20.79 -7.08 11.08
N LEU A 138 -19.53 -6.76 11.35
CA LEU A 138 -19.08 -6.40 12.69
C LEU A 138 -19.49 -4.98 13.04
N ARG A 139 -19.94 -4.79 14.29
CA ARG A 139 -20.21 -3.46 14.83
C ARG A 139 -18.89 -2.67 14.95
N PRO A 140 -18.93 -1.33 14.82
CA PRO A 140 -17.76 -0.49 15.08
C PRO A 140 -17.11 -0.81 16.43
N GLY A 141 -15.78 -0.89 16.49
CA GLY A 141 -15.05 -1.22 17.72
C GLY A 141 -14.89 -2.73 18.00
N VAL A 142 -15.60 -3.61 17.29
CA VAL A 142 -15.44 -5.07 17.43
C VAL A 142 -14.17 -5.58 16.73
N PRO A 143 -13.85 -5.16 15.48
CA PRO A 143 -12.62 -5.58 14.81
C PRO A 143 -11.35 -5.26 15.62
N GLU A 144 -11.31 -4.10 16.27
CA GLU A 144 -10.15 -3.62 17.04
C GLU A 144 -9.94 -4.46 18.30
N ARG A 145 -11.02 -4.79 19.02
CA ARG A 145 -10.97 -5.67 20.19
C ARG A 145 -10.57 -7.09 19.82
N LEU A 146 -11.11 -7.61 18.71
CA LEU A 146 -10.77 -8.93 18.22
C LEU A 146 -9.29 -8.99 17.79
N ASN A 147 -8.79 -7.96 17.12
CA ASN A 147 -7.38 -7.84 16.76
C ASN A 147 -6.47 -7.88 17.99
N SER A 148 -6.84 -7.16 19.07
CA SER A 148 -6.09 -7.19 20.33
C SER A 148 -6.03 -8.60 20.93
N LEU A 149 -7.19 -9.28 21.05
CA LEU A 149 -7.28 -10.63 21.59
C LEU A 149 -6.46 -11.64 20.78
N LEU A 150 -6.55 -11.58 19.44
CA LEU A 150 -5.78 -12.45 18.56
C LEU A 150 -4.27 -12.19 18.67
N GLY A 151 -3.86 -10.93 18.78
CA GLY A 151 -2.46 -10.58 19.01
C GLY A 151 -1.90 -11.11 20.33
N GLU A 152 -2.70 -11.04 21.41
CA GLU A 152 -2.32 -11.62 22.71
C GLU A 152 -2.21 -13.15 22.65
N MET A 153 -3.19 -13.82 22.04
CA MET A 153 -3.17 -15.27 21.86
C MET A 153 -1.94 -15.72 21.06
N HIS A 154 -1.66 -15.05 19.95
CA HIS A 154 -0.50 -15.32 19.10
C HIS A 154 0.81 -15.16 19.87
N SER A 155 0.96 -14.07 20.63
CA SER A 155 2.16 -13.81 21.44
C SER A 155 2.39 -14.92 22.48
N LYS A 156 1.33 -15.37 23.15
CA LYS A 156 1.40 -16.47 24.12
C LYS A 156 1.76 -17.80 23.46
N LEU A 157 1.20 -18.10 22.29
CA LEU A 157 1.53 -19.31 21.54
C LEU A 157 2.98 -19.28 21.05
N ALA A 158 3.45 -18.16 20.51
CA ALA A 158 4.83 -17.99 20.08
C ALA A 158 5.82 -18.19 21.24
N ALA A 159 5.51 -17.66 22.43
CA ALA A 159 6.31 -17.88 23.63
C ALA A 159 6.40 -19.37 23.99
N ARG A 160 5.27 -20.10 23.97
CA ARG A 160 5.24 -21.54 24.26
C ARG A 160 6.01 -22.39 23.25
N VAL A 161 5.92 -22.05 21.96
CA VAL A 161 6.72 -22.69 20.90
C VAL A 161 8.21 -22.43 21.13
N SER A 162 8.60 -21.19 21.44
CA SER A 162 10.01 -20.86 21.74
C SER A 162 10.55 -21.56 22.99
N ALA A 163 9.66 -21.90 23.93
CA ALA A 163 9.98 -22.67 25.14
C ALA A 163 9.96 -24.19 24.92
N GLY A 164 9.57 -24.68 23.74
CA GLY A 164 9.47 -26.11 23.42
C GLY A 164 8.30 -26.83 24.08
N GLU A 165 7.27 -26.10 24.51
CA GLU A 165 6.07 -26.65 25.17
C GLU A 165 4.95 -27.02 24.19
N LEU A 166 5.20 -26.86 22.88
CA LEU A 166 4.31 -27.11 21.75
C LEU A 166 5.12 -27.59 20.53
#